data_AF-X1LP55-F1
#
_entry.id   AF-X1LP55-F1
#
_cell.length_a   1.000
_cell.length_b   1.000
_cell.length_c   1.000
_cell.angle_alpha   90.00
_cell.angle_beta   90.00
_cell.angle_gamma   90.00
#
_symmetry.space_group_name_H-M   'P 1'
#
loop_
_entity.id
_entity.type
_entity.pdbx_description
1 polymer ?
#
loop_
_entity_poly.entity_id
_entity_poly.type
_entity_poly.pdbx_seq_one_letter_code
_entity_poly.pdbx_strand_id
1 'polypeptide(L)'
;LMVGLGESFGEVVEVMKDLREVGCDILTIGQYLRPSPEHLEVKEFVEPRKFKKYEKIGRSLGFSCVASSTFVRSSYQAKEALEKARESIIK
;
A
#
# COMPACT_ATOMS: atom_id res chain seq x y z
N LEU A 1 -3.21 2.10 1.77
CA LEU A 1 -3.15 3.42 1.12
C LEU A 1 -3.84 3.36 -0.24
N MET A 2 -4.57 4.41 -0.60
CA MET A 2 -5.07 4.61 -1.96
C MET A 2 -4.27 5.75 -2.59
N VAL A 3 -3.69 5.52 -3.76
CA VAL A 3 -2.82 6.47 -4.47
C VAL A 3 -3.51 7.00 -5.74
N GLY A 4 -3.11 8.17 -6.21
CA GLY A 4 -3.71 8.89 -7.33
C GLY A 4 -4.65 10.03 -6.92
N LEU A 5 -4.58 10.49 -5.68
CA LEU A 5 -5.39 11.58 -5.12
C LEU A 5 -4.66 12.93 -5.09
N GLY A 6 -3.39 12.96 -5.50
CA GLY A 6 -2.55 14.17 -5.60
C GLY A 6 -1.32 14.14 -4.72
N GLU A 7 -1.12 13.04 -3.99
CA GLU A 7 0.07 12.79 -3.18
C GLU A 7 1.32 12.61 -4.04
N SER A 8 2.45 13.07 -3.54
CA SER A 8 3.77 12.77 -4.09
C SER A 8 4.26 11.39 -3.67
N PHE A 9 5.21 10.85 -4.43
CA PHE A 9 5.88 9.59 -4.07
C PHE A 9 6.57 9.66 -2.70
N GLY A 10 7.12 10.84 -2.35
CA GLY A 10 7.78 11.07 -1.07
C GLY A 10 6.82 10.96 0.11
N GLU A 11 5.67 11.63 0.03
CA GLU A 11 4.64 11.60 1.07
C GLU A 11 4.12 10.17 1.31
N VAL A 12 3.93 9.37 0.24
CA VAL A 12 3.53 7.96 0.39
C VAL A 12 4.59 7.18 1.15
N VAL A 13 5.88 7.40 0.85
CA VAL A 13 6.99 6.72 1.53
C VAL A 13 7.14 7.19 2.98
N GLU A 14 6.86 8.46 3.29
CA GLU A 14 6.83 8.96 4.67
C GLU A 14 5.72 8.29 5.47
N VAL A 15 4.50 8.25 4.95
CA VAL A 15 3.39 7.52 5.61
C VAL A 15 3.73 6.04 5.81
N MET A 16 4.45 5.41 4.88
CA MET A 16 4.92 4.03 5.06
C MET A 16 5.87 3.89 6.26
N LYS A 17 6.72 4.88 6.54
CA LYS A 17 7.59 4.88 7.72
C LYS A 17 6.77 5.10 8.99
N ASP A 18 5.86 6.07 9.00
CA ASP A 18 4.99 6.35 10.15
C ASP A 18 4.17 5.12 10.55
N LEU A 19 3.63 4.40 9.56
CA LEU A 19 2.92 3.14 9.78
C LEU A 19 3.82 2.07 10.41
N ARG A 20 5.10 2.01 10.04
CA ARG A 20 6.05 1.07 10.66
C ARG A 20 6.41 1.46 12.08
N GLU A 21 6.52 2.76 12.38
CA GLU A 21 6.81 3.24 13.74
C GLU A 21 5.73 2.83 14.75
N VAL A 22 4.47 2.75 14.31
CA VAL A 22 3.35 2.26 15.14
C VAL A 22 3.14 0.74 15.06
N GLY A 23 4.05 -0.01 14.44
CA GLY A 23 4.00 -1.47 14.37
C GLY A 23 3.00 -2.05 13.38
N CYS A 24 2.62 -1.33 12.32
CA CYS A 24 1.72 -1.86 11.30
C CYS A 24 2.41 -2.92 10.41
N ASP A 25 1.99 -4.19 10.47
CA ASP A 25 2.70 -5.28 9.78
C ASP A 25 2.30 -5.54 8.33
N ILE A 26 1.05 -5.21 7.97
CA ILE A 26 0.47 -5.50 6.65
C ILE A 26 0.10 -4.20 5.96
N LEU A 27 0.65 -3.98 4.77
CA LEU A 27 0.37 -2.80 3.97
C LEU A 27 -0.25 -3.17 2.62
N THR A 28 -1.34 -2.49 2.28
CA THR A 28 -1.94 -2.54 0.93
C THR A 28 -1.82 -1.17 0.27
N ILE A 29 -1.45 -1.13 -1.01
CA ILE A 29 -1.39 0.11 -1.81
C ILE A 29 -2.10 -0.15 -3.14
N GLY A 30 -3.19 0.57 -3.37
CA GLY A 30 -4.02 0.43 -4.57
C GLY A 30 -4.34 1.77 -5.22
N GLN A 31 -4.73 1.75 -6.50
CA GLN A 31 -5.19 2.94 -7.20
C GLN A 31 -6.55 3.38 -6.64
N TYR A 32 -6.67 4.68 -6.36
CA TYR A 32 -7.96 5.33 -6.15
C TYR A 32 -8.74 5.31 -7.47
N LEU A 33 -9.92 4.70 -7.44
CA LEU A 33 -10.86 4.70 -8.54
C LEU A 33 -12.10 5.48 -8.09
N ARG A 34 -12.35 6.61 -8.75
CA ARG A 34 -13.50 7.49 -8.48
C ARG A 34 -14.80 6.72 -8.70
N PRO A 35 -15.66 6.52 -7.67
CA PRO A 35 -16.89 5.76 -7.81
C PRO A 35 -17.97 6.47 -8.64
N SER A 36 -18.08 7.79 -8.50
CA SER A 36 -19.06 8.63 -9.22
C SER A 36 -18.55 10.07 -9.38
N PRO A 37 -19.19 10.90 -10.22
CA PRO A 37 -18.83 12.31 -10.39
C PRO A 37 -18.89 13.16 -9.11
N GLU A 38 -19.60 12.72 -8.07
CA GLU A 38 -19.67 13.45 -6.80
C GLU A 38 -18.42 13.26 -5.92
N HIS A 39 -17.61 12.24 -6.21
CA HIS A 39 -16.40 11.95 -5.46
C HIS A 39 -15.20 12.71 -6.02
N LEU A 40 -14.13 12.79 -5.21
CA LEU A 40 -12.87 13.42 -5.59
C LEU A 40 -12.37 12.95 -6.96
N GLU A 41 -11.82 13.87 -7.73
CA GLU A 41 -11.26 13.54 -9.03
C GLU A 41 -9.96 12.76 -8.89
N VAL A 42 -9.75 11.79 -9.78
CA VAL A 42 -8.45 11.11 -9.89
C VAL A 42 -7.43 12.13 -10.39
N LYS A 43 -6.39 12.39 -9.61
CA LYS A 43 -5.28 13.30 -9.99
C LYS A 43 -4.24 12.62 -10.84
N GLU A 44 -3.97 11.34 -10.58
CA GLU A 44 -3.02 10.54 -11.35
C GLU A 44 -3.50 9.08 -11.43
N PHE A 45 -3.42 8.49 -12.63
CA PHE A 45 -3.40 7.03 -12.77
C PHE A 45 -1.96 6.55 -12.63
N VAL A 46 -1.63 6.05 -11.45
CA VAL A 46 -0.27 5.73 -11.05
C VAL A 46 0.29 4.59 -11.91
N GLU A 47 1.49 4.79 -12.46
CA GLU A 47 2.12 3.78 -13.30
C GLU A 47 2.41 2.47 -12.52
N PRO A 48 2.26 1.28 -13.17
CA PRO A 48 2.61 0.00 -12.56
C PRO A 48 4.03 -0.08 -11.98
N ARG A 49 4.98 0.67 -12.54
CA ARG A 49 6.36 0.73 -12.05
C ARG A 49 6.47 1.41 -10.68
N LYS A 50 5.63 2.41 -10.38
CA LYS A 50 5.60 3.05 -9.05
C LYS A 50 5.10 2.08 -7.99
N PHE A 51 4.08 1.26 -8.27
CA PHE A 51 3.60 0.22 -7.36
C PHE A 51 4.70 -0.79 -6.98
N LYS A 52 5.51 -1.24 -7.95
CA LYS A 52 6.67 -2.11 -7.68
C LYS A 52 7.71 -1.45 -6.79
N LYS A 53 7.93 -0.13 -6.94
CA LYS A 53 8.83 0.62 -6.06
C LYS A 53 8.29 0.69 -4.64
N TYR A 54 6.99 0.97 -4.46
CA TYR A 54 6.36 0.96 -3.14
C TYR A 54 6.47 -0.41 -2.48
N GLU A 55 6.25 -1.50 -3.21
CA GLU A 55 6.40 -2.85 -2.67
C GLU A 55 7.82 -3.10 -2.15
N LYS A 56 8.83 -2.76 -2.97
CA LYS A 56 10.24 -2.93 -2.60
C LYS A 56 10.60 -2.10 -1.35
N ILE A 57 10.15 -0.85 -1.31
CA ILE A 57 10.40 0.04 -0.16
C ILE A 57 9.70 -0.50 1.09
N GLY A 58 8.42 -0.88 1.01
CA GLY A 58 7.68 -1.41 2.15
C GLY A 58 8.34 -2.67 2.72
N ARG A 59 8.76 -3.60 1.85
CA ARG A 59 9.53 -4.77 2.30
C ARG A 59 10.84 -4.38 2.99
N SER A 60 11.55 -3.37 2.47
CA SER A 60 12.79 -2.88 3.11
C SER A 60 12.57 -2.15 4.44
N LEU A 61 11.38 -1.57 4.65
CA LEU A 61 10.98 -0.94 5.92
C LEU A 61 10.48 -1.98 6.96
N GLY A 62 10.42 -3.26 6.60
CA GLY A 62 10.07 -4.34 7.53
C GLY A 62 8.57 -4.63 7.66
N PHE A 63 7.74 -4.26 6.67
CA PHE A 63 6.39 -4.80 6.59
C PHE A 63 6.45 -6.32 6.27
N SER A 64 5.78 -7.13 7.07
CA SER A 64 5.68 -8.59 6.88
C SER A 64 4.95 -8.96 5.59
N CYS A 65 4.00 -8.12 5.17
CA CYS A 65 3.32 -8.27 3.89
C CYS A 65 3.07 -6.91 3.23
N VAL A 66 3.39 -6.80 1.94
CA VAL A 66 3.05 -5.64 1.12
C VAL A 66 2.37 -6.11 -0.16
N ALA A 67 1.10 -5.73 -0.33
CA ALA A 67 0.39 -5.89 -1.59
C ALA A 67 0.29 -4.51 -2.27
N SER A 68 0.87 -4.35 -3.45
CA SER A 68 0.94 -3.05 -4.14
C SER A 68 0.72 -3.23 -5.64
N SER A 69 -0.46 -2.85 -6.12
CA SER A 69 -0.82 -2.91 -7.54
C SER A 69 -2.11 -2.12 -7.79
N THR A 70 -2.40 -1.79 -9.05
CA THR A 70 -3.54 -0.94 -9.46
C THR A 70 -4.87 -1.36 -8.82
N PHE A 71 -5.21 -2.65 -8.84
CA PHE A 71 -6.49 -3.16 -8.33
C PHE A 71 -6.45 -3.70 -6.91
N VAL A 72 -5.34 -3.55 -6.18
CA VAL A 72 -5.26 -3.99 -4.79
C VAL A 72 -6.28 -3.20 -3.95
N ARG A 73 -6.92 -3.92 -3.03
CA ARG A 73 -7.81 -3.41 -2.00
C ARG A 73 -7.38 -4.00 -0.66
N SER A 74 -7.90 -3.45 0.44
CA SER A 74 -7.53 -3.87 1.79
C SER A 74 -7.74 -5.37 2.04
N SER A 75 -8.76 -5.97 1.42
CA SER A 75 -9.08 -7.40 1.56
C SER A 75 -8.41 -8.32 0.54
N TYR A 76 -7.64 -7.77 -0.42
CA TYR A 76 -6.99 -8.58 -1.45
C TYR A 76 -5.96 -9.52 -0.81
N GLN A 77 -6.21 -10.83 -0.93
CA GLN A 77 -5.37 -11.90 -0.36
C GLN A 77 -5.08 -11.70 1.15
N ALA A 78 -6.09 -11.22 1.89
CA ALA A 78 -5.93 -10.89 3.31
C ALA A 78 -5.59 -12.12 4.18
N LYS A 79 -6.05 -13.31 3.80
CA LYS A 79 -5.73 -14.56 4.51
C LYS A 79 -4.23 -14.86 4.41
N GLU A 80 -3.68 -14.84 3.20
CA GLU A 80 -2.27 -15.10 2.93
C GLU A 80 -1.38 -13.99 3.54
N ALA A 81 -1.86 -12.74 3.54
CA ALA A 81 -1.18 -11.64 4.21
C ALA A 81 -1.09 -11.86 5.73
N LEU A 82 -2.17 -12.32 6.36
CA LEU A 82 -2.22 -12.62 7.78
C LEU A 82 -1.31 -13.81 8.15
N GLU A 83 -1.29 -14.86 7.33
CA GLU A 83 -0.41 -16.01 7.52
C GLU A 83 1.07 -15.59 7.50
N LYS A 84 1.49 -14.78 6.51
CA LYS A 84 2.86 -14.23 6.44
C LYS A 84 3.22 -13.34 7.63
N ALA A 85 2.27 -12.51 8.08
CA ALA A 85 2.48 -11.66 9.24
C ALA A 85 2.70 -12.49 10.52
N ARG A 86 1.90 -13.55 10.71
CA ARG A 86 2.07 -14.48 11.84
C ARG A 86 3.41 -15.22 11.80
N GLU A 87 3.84 -15.70 10.63
CA GLU A 87 5.14 -16.36 10.46
C GLU A 87 6.33 -15.45 10.81
N SER A 88 6.20 -14.15 10.53
CA SER A 88 7.25 -13.17 10.80
C SER A 88 7.41 -12.83 12.28
N ILE A 89 6.39 -13.13 13.12
CA ILE A 89 6.41 -12.94 14.58
C ILE A 89 7.05 -14.13 15.30
N ILE A 90 7.02 -15.32 14.68
CA ILE A 90 7.51 -16.57 15.29
C ILE A 90 9.03 -16.76 15.06
N LYS A 91 9.61 -16.01 14.12
CA LYS A 91 11.06 -15.98 13.85
C LYS A 91 11.74 -14.90 14.67
#